data_AF-A0A7S4W8B1-F1
#
_entry.id   AF-A0A7S4W8B1-F1
#
_cell.length_a   1.000
_cell.length_b   1.000
_cell.length_c   1.000
_cell.angle_alpha   90.00
_cell.angle_beta   90.00
_cell.angle_gamma   90.00
#
_symmetry.space_group_name_H-M   'P 1'
#
loop_
_entity.id
_entity.type
_entity.pdbx_description
1 polymer ?
#
loop_
_entity_poly.entity_id
_entity_poly.type
_entity_poly.pdbx_seq_one_letter_code
_entity_poly.pdbx_strand_id
1 'polypeptide(L)'
;KGLNAVHFGEKLDLYFEVFPMVVFASLFIYMPILIIMKWSIDWDARMLSATCFDPYGDEWQSDWGTCDASSGNGYCTPSGTPCQDYFNTADKCPLDYGGSGDGCQPPVLITTLINIALQPGYVDEPMYFGQAFVQNLLLFCAVGSLPVLLLGKPFFLKQQSHPPITHHTEELPLYTDDHNHGHGGDEEEHDFSEVIIHQGIETIEFTLGMVSNTASYLRLWALSLAHSELATVFWEKCMLETLNMDSF
;
A
#
# COMPACT_ATOMS: atom_id res chain seq x y z
N LYS A 1 -9.41 -18.97 1.03
CA LYS A 1 -10.71 -18.64 0.38
C LYS A 1 -10.73 -19.04 -1.09
N GLY A 2 -9.86 -18.49 -1.95
CA GLY A 2 -9.81 -18.85 -3.39
C GLY A 2 -9.70 -20.35 -3.70
N LEU A 3 -8.75 -21.07 -3.08
CA LEU A 3 -8.64 -22.52 -3.27
C LEU A 3 -9.89 -23.30 -2.83
N ASN A 4 -10.58 -22.80 -1.81
CA ASN A 4 -11.81 -23.42 -1.29
C ASN A 4 -12.95 -23.26 -2.31
N ALA A 5 -13.13 -22.06 -2.86
CA ALA A 5 -14.12 -21.79 -3.90
C ALA A 5 -13.86 -22.58 -5.19
N VAL A 6 -12.58 -22.78 -5.56
CA VAL A 6 -12.22 -23.65 -6.69
C VAL A 6 -12.56 -25.12 -6.41
N HIS A 7 -12.32 -25.59 -5.18
CA HIS A 7 -12.60 -26.96 -4.78
C HIS A 7 -14.11 -27.27 -4.77
N PHE A 8 -14.94 -26.33 -4.30
CA PHE A 8 -16.40 -26.48 -4.25
C PHE A 8 -17.12 -26.10 -5.55
N GLY A 9 -16.39 -25.62 -6.57
CA GLY A 9 -16.97 -25.29 -7.88
C GLY A 9 -17.81 -24.01 -7.92
N GLU A 10 -17.77 -23.21 -6.86
CA GLU A 10 -18.51 -21.96 -6.72
C GLU A 10 -17.80 -20.82 -7.46
N LYS A 11 -17.94 -20.82 -8.79
CA LYS A 11 -17.33 -19.81 -9.67
C LYS A 11 -17.83 -18.39 -9.38
N LEU A 12 -19.05 -18.24 -8.83
CA LEU A 12 -19.63 -16.95 -8.52
C LEU A 12 -18.82 -16.24 -7.42
N ASP A 13 -18.49 -16.97 -6.35
CA ASP A 13 -17.73 -16.47 -5.20
C ASP A 13 -16.27 -16.17 -5.57
N LEU A 14 -15.69 -16.98 -6.46
CA LEU A 14 -14.36 -16.70 -7.01
C LEU A 14 -14.31 -15.31 -7.72
N TYR A 15 -15.31 -15.00 -8.54
CA TYR A 15 -15.31 -13.78 -9.35
C TYR A 15 -15.82 -12.54 -8.61
N PHE A 16 -16.85 -12.66 -7.75
CA PHE A 16 -17.46 -11.50 -7.09
C PHE A 16 -16.92 -11.25 -5.68
N GLU A 17 -16.17 -12.19 -5.10
CA GLU A 17 -15.60 -12.04 -3.76
C GLU A 17 -14.07 -12.04 -3.80
N VAL A 18 -13.46 -13.10 -4.33
CA VAL A 18 -11.99 -13.24 -4.30
C VAL A 18 -11.30 -12.24 -5.23
N PHE A 19 -11.83 -12.01 -6.44
CA PHE A 19 -11.22 -11.08 -7.38
C PHE A 19 -11.23 -9.63 -6.88
N PRO A 20 -12.36 -9.04 -6.41
CA PRO A 20 -12.36 -7.70 -5.83
C PRO A 20 -11.48 -7.60 -4.58
N MET A 21 -11.45 -8.63 -3.73
CA MET A 21 -10.54 -8.66 -2.57
C MET A 21 -9.06 -8.58 -2.99
N VAL A 22 -8.66 -9.31 -4.03
CA VAL A 22 -7.28 -9.28 -4.55
C VAL A 22 -6.97 -7.92 -5.18
N VAL A 23 -7.90 -7.35 -5.94
CA VAL A 23 -7.73 -6.01 -6.53
C VAL A 23 -7.57 -4.95 -5.44
N PHE A 24 -8.36 -5.00 -4.37
CA PHE A 24 -8.21 -4.11 -3.22
C PHE A 24 -6.85 -4.30 -2.52
N ALA A 25 -6.45 -5.56 -2.30
CA ALA A 25 -5.17 -5.91 -1.67
C ALA A 25 -3.95 -5.40 -2.45
N SER A 26 -4.08 -5.15 -3.75
CA SER A 26 -2.97 -4.65 -4.58
C SER A 26 -2.40 -3.32 -4.08
N LEU A 27 -3.21 -2.45 -3.46
CA LEU A 27 -2.73 -1.21 -2.82
C LEU A 27 -1.74 -1.48 -1.69
N PHE A 28 -2.00 -2.52 -0.90
CA PHE A 28 -1.13 -2.90 0.22
C PHE A 28 0.09 -3.68 -0.26
N ILE A 29 -0.01 -4.44 -1.35
CA ILE A 29 1.12 -5.12 -1.98
C ILE A 29 2.07 -4.12 -2.64
N TYR A 30 1.54 -2.99 -3.14
CA TYR A 30 2.34 -1.91 -3.71
C TYR A 30 3.31 -1.31 -2.68
N MET A 31 2.95 -1.26 -1.39
CA MET A 31 3.82 -0.75 -0.31
C MET A 31 5.16 -1.52 -0.18
N PRO A 32 5.17 -2.85 0.05
CA PRO A 32 6.41 -3.63 0.06
C PRO A 32 7.24 -3.49 -1.21
N ILE A 33 6.59 -3.38 -2.38
CA ILE A 33 7.30 -3.18 -3.65
C ILE A 33 8.06 -1.84 -3.62
N LEU A 34 7.44 -0.75 -3.15
CA LEU A 34 8.11 0.54 -2.99
C LEU A 34 9.26 0.47 -1.97
N ILE A 35 9.11 -0.29 -0.88
CA ILE A 35 10.19 -0.47 0.11
C ILE A 35 11.38 -1.17 -0.54
N ILE A 36 11.15 -2.28 -1.24
CA ILE A 36 12.20 -3.03 -1.93
C ILE A 36 12.86 -2.16 -3.00
N MET A 37 12.08 -1.40 -3.77
CA MET A 37 12.60 -0.47 -4.76
C MET A 37 13.46 0.62 -4.10
N LYS A 38 13.04 1.18 -2.96
CA LYS A 38 13.84 2.15 -2.21
C LYS A 38 15.17 1.55 -1.76
N TRP A 39 15.18 0.31 -1.30
CA TRP A 39 16.40 -0.37 -0.86
C TRP A 39 17.30 -0.80 -2.02
N SER A 40 16.74 -0.99 -3.21
CA SER A 40 17.50 -1.40 -4.41
C SER A 40 18.16 -0.22 -5.14
N ILE A 41 17.86 1.03 -4.78
CA ILE A 41 18.37 2.23 -5.44
C ILE A 41 19.45 2.85 -4.56
N ASP A 42 20.61 3.14 -5.16
CA ASP A 42 21.65 3.96 -4.53
C ASP A 42 21.24 5.43 -4.63
N TRP A 43 20.76 5.97 -3.51
CA TRP A 43 20.32 7.35 -3.41
C TRP A 43 21.48 8.33 -3.32
N ASP A 44 22.62 7.92 -2.74
CA ASP A 44 23.79 8.78 -2.61
C ASP A 44 24.38 9.06 -3.99
N ALA A 45 24.54 8.03 -4.82
CA ALA A 45 24.98 8.19 -6.20
C ALA A 45 23.99 9.03 -7.05
N ARG A 46 22.68 8.86 -6.83
CA ARG A 46 21.64 9.68 -7.48
C ARG A 46 21.72 11.14 -7.08
N MET A 47 21.85 11.43 -5.79
CA MET A 47 21.99 12.80 -5.29
C MET A 47 23.27 13.46 -5.77
N LEU A 48 24.38 12.70 -5.79
CA LEU A 48 25.66 13.16 -6.31
C LEU A 48 25.52 13.63 -7.77
N SER A 49 24.82 12.86 -8.60
CA SER A 49 24.64 13.19 -10.02
C SER A 49 23.82 14.47 -10.30
N ALA A 50 22.97 14.89 -9.36
CA ALA A 50 22.14 16.09 -9.48
C ALA A 50 22.71 17.32 -8.75
N THR A 51 23.77 17.15 -7.97
CA THR A 51 24.43 18.23 -7.22
C THR A 51 25.44 18.96 -8.11
N CYS A 52 25.49 20.29 -7.98
CA CYS A 52 26.46 21.13 -8.67
C CYS A 52 27.71 21.32 -7.81
N PHE A 53 28.87 20.99 -8.37
CA PHE A 53 30.18 21.16 -7.72
C PHE A 53 31.06 22.13 -8.50
N ASP A 54 32.01 22.75 -7.81
CA ASP A 54 33.05 23.57 -8.43
C ASP A 54 34.11 22.66 -9.07
N PRO A 55 34.33 22.72 -10.40
CA PRO A 55 35.34 21.89 -11.07
C PRO A 55 36.78 22.17 -10.67
N TYR A 56 37.05 23.30 -10.00
CA TYR A 56 38.38 23.67 -9.50
C TYR A 56 38.50 23.54 -7.97
N GLY A 57 37.46 23.07 -7.29
CA GLY A 57 37.44 22.86 -5.85
C GLY A 57 38.00 21.51 -5.41
N ASP A 58 38.21 21.36 -4.10
CA ASP A 58 38.78 20.16 -3.48
C ASP A 58 37.83 18.94 -3.49
N GLU A 59 36.55 19.16 -3.80
CA GLU A 59 35.50 18.13 -3.82
C GLU A 59 35.38 17.43 -5.19
N TRP A 60 36.01 17.97 -6.23
CA TRP A 60 35.93 17.42 -7.59
C TRP A 60 36.75 16.15 -7.75
N GLN A 61 36.11 15.04 -8.12
CA GLN A 61 36.80 13.76 -8.26
C GLN A 61 37.44 13.61 -9.65
N SER A 62 38.60 12.96 -9.70
CA SER A 62 39.36 12.76 -10.94
C SER A 62 38.68 11.82 -11.96
N ASP A 63 37.66 11.07 -11.53
CA ASP A 63 36.90 10.14 -12.38
C ASP A 63 35.66 10.81 -13.03
N TRP A 64 35.42 12.09 -12.74
CA TRP A 64 34.29 12.85 -13.29
C TRP A 64 34.61 13.42 -14.67
N GLY A 65 33.56 13.70 -15.44
CA GLY A 65 33.68 14.23 -16.80
C GLY A 65 34.29 15.63 -16.85
N THR A 66 34.85 16.04 -17.98
CA THR A 66 35.36 17.41 -18.16
C THR A 66 34.20 18.41 -18.16
N CYS A 67 34.22 19.35 -17.22
CA CYS A 67 33.26 20.45 -17.14
C CYS A 67 33.57 21.54 -18.18
N ASP A 68 32.62 21.82 -19.08
CA ASP A 68 32.68 23.00 -19.94
C ASP A 68 31.94 24.17 -19.28
N ALA A 69 32.65 24.90 -18.41
CA ALA A 69 32.13 26.03 -17.64
C ALA A 69 31.79 27.28 -18.48
N SER A 70 31.94 27.23 -19.82
CA SER A 70 31.75 28.39 -20.70
C SER A 70 30.27 28.82 -20.85
N SER A 71 29.32 27.97 -20.45
CA SER A 71 27.88 28.16 -20.71
C SER A 71 26.99 28.19 -19.44
N GLY A 72 27.52 28.55 -18.27
CA GLY A 72 26.77 28.50 -17.00
C GLY A 72 27.37 29.33 -15.86
N ASN A 73 27.02 28.96 -14.62
CA ASN A 73 27.46 29.66 -13.39
C ASN A 73 28.84 29.20 -12.87
N GLY A 74 29.60 28.47 -13.68
CA GLY A 74 30.92 27.94 -13.33
C GLY A 74 30.90 26.60 -12.59
N TYR A 75 29.73 26.14 -12.14
CA TYR A 75 29.56 24.83 -11.49
C TYR A 75 29.13 23.77 -12.50
N CYS A 76 29.49 22.52 -12.26
CA CYS A 76 29.10 21.38 -13.08
C CYS A 76 28.64 20.19 -12.23
N THR A 77 27.83 19.32 -12.83
CA THR A 77 27.54 17.99 -12.26
C THR A 77 28.72 17.04 -12.47
N PRO A 78 28.80 15.92 -11.73
CA PRO A 78 29.79 14.86 -11.97
C PRO A 78 29.82 14.32 -13.41
N SER A 79 28.72 14.48 -14.16
CA SER A 79 28.60 14.10 -15.56
C SER A 79 29.17 15.14 -16.54
N GLY A 80 29.77 16.23 -16.06
CA GLY A 80 30.36 17.29 -16.87
C GLY A 80 29.36 18.26 -17.49
N THR A 81 28.09 18.20 -17.08
CA THR A 81 27.05 19.12 -17.56
C THR A 81 27.09 20.43 -16.75
N PRO A 82 27.13 21.61 -17.41
CA PRO A 82 27.18 22.89 -16.71
C PRO A 82 25.86 23.18 -15.99
N CYS A 83 25.97 23.64 -14.75
CA CYS A 83 24.84 24.15 -14.00
C CYS A 83 24.49 25.56 -14.51
N GLN A 84 23.22 25.79 -14.81
CA GLN A 84 22.68 27.13 -15.07
C GLN A 84 21.74 27.51 -13.93
N ASP A 85 21.72 28.79 -13.55
CA ASP A 85 20.95 29.33 -12.43
C ASP A 85 19.42 29.31 -12.64
N TYR A 86 18.96 28.96 -13.86
CA TYR A 86 17.53 28.95 -14.24
C TYR A 86 16.90 27.55 -14.31
N PHE A 87 17.67 26.48 -14.18
CA PHE A 87 17.14 25.12 -14.11
C PHE A 87 16.99 24.70 -12.65
N ASN A 88 15.80 24.20 -12.29
CA ASN A 88 15.57 23.69 -10.94
C ASN A 88 16.49 22.48 -10.73
N THR A 89 16.96 22.27 -9.50
CA THR A 89 17.76 21.08 -9.13
C THR A 89 17.06 19.77 -9.50
N ALA A 90 15.74 19.82 -9.65
CA ALA A 90 14.88 18.75 -10.16
C ALA A 90 15.24 18.28 -11.59
N ASP A 91 15.59 19.22 -12.49
CA ASP A 91 15.88 18.97 -13.91
C ASP A 91 17.24 18.28 -14.12
N LYS A 92 18.09 18.26 -13.08
CA LYS A 92 19.45 17.69 -13.11
C LYS A 92 19.50 16.22 -12.67
N CYS A 93 18.38 15.66 -12.22
CA CYS A 93 18.29 14.24 -11.95
C CYS A 93 18.38 13.43 -13.25
N PRO A 94 19.18 12.34 -13.28
CA PRO A 94 19.15 11.42 -14.40
C PRO A 94 17.70 10.95 -14.63
N LEU A 95 17.21 11.18 -15.85
CA LEU A 95 15.86 10.86 -16.33
C LEU A 95 14.70 11.76 -15.84
N ASP A 96 14.95 13.00 -15.39
CA ASP A 96 13.90 14.01 -15.09
C ASP A 96 12.89 13.56 -14.01
N TYR A 97 13.42 12.97 -12.94
CA TYR A 97 12.65 12.45 -11.80
C TYR A 97 12.87 13.23 -10.51
N GLY A 98 13.33 14.48 -10.63
CA GLY A 98 13.46 15.37 -9.49
C GLY A 98 12.09 15.88 -9.07
N GLY A 99 11.79 15.76 -7.78
CA GLY A 99 10.60 16.36 -7.22
C GLY A 99 10.63 17.88 -7.18
N SER A 100 9.67 18.51 -6.52
CA SER A 100 9.74 19.97 -6.24
C SER A 100 10.85 20.37 -5.24
N GLY A 101 11.79 19.47 -4.92
CA GLY A 101 12.88 19.67 -3.95
C GLY A 101 14.27 19.79 -4.58
N ASP A 102 15.27 20.03 -3.72
CA ASP A 102 16.69 20.28 -4.03
C ASP A 102 17.46 19.03 -4.52
N GLY A 103 16.91 18.28 -5.48
CA GLY A 103 17.58 17.16 -6.16
C GLY A 103 16.91 15.79 -5.96
N CYS A 104 17.66 14.71 -6.26
CA CYS A 104 17.16 13.33 -6.24
C CYS A 104 17.11 12.73 -4.84
N GLN A 105 16.41 13.37 -3.90
CA GLN A 105 16.35 12.92 -2.51
C GLN A 105 15.55 11.61 -2.38
N PRO A 106 15.93 10.69 -1.47
CA PRO A 106 15.11 9.53 -1.15
C PRO A 106 13.75 9.94 -0.56
N PRO A 107 12.63 9.50 -1.16
CA PRO A 107 11.31 9.90 -0.68
C PRO A 107 10.99 9.31 0.69
N VAL A 108 10.14 10.02 1.42
CA VAL A 108 9.54 9.54 2.66
C VAL A 108 8.33 8.69 2.30
N LEU A 109 8.43 7.36 2.45
CA LEU A 109 7.36 6.46 2.01
C LEU A 109 6.01 6.76 2.68
N ILE A 110 6.01 7.24 3.93
CA ILE A 110 4.78 7.59 4.64
C ILE A 110 4.03 8.73 3.93
N THR A 111 4.72 9.79 3.49
CA THR A 111 4.06 10.91 2.80
C THR A 111 3.57 10.47 1.43
N THR A 112 4.36 9.65 0.71
CA THR A 112 3.91 9.09 -0.57
C THR A 112 2.63 8.28 -0.41
N LEU A 113 2.53 7.47 0.66
CA LEU A 113 1.38 6.63 0.98
C LEU A 113 0.13 7.43 1.35
N ILE A 114 0.31 8.46 2.17
CA ILE A 114 -0.77 9.37 2.55
C ILE A 114 -1.28 10.10 1.29
N ASN A 115 -0.38 10.56 0.43
CA ASN A 115 -0.73 11.28 -0.78
C ASN A 115 -1.41 10.38 -1.82
N ILE A 116 -1.22 9.05 -1.80
CA ILE A 116 -2.02 8.12 -2.63
C ILE A 116 -3.52 8.25 -2.32
N ALA A 117 -3.88 8.38 -1.05
CA ALA A 117 -5.27 8.46 -0.62
C ALA A 117 -5.82 9.90 -0.59
N LEU A 118 -5.01 10.88 -0.19
CA LEU A 118 -5.45 12.25 0.04
C LEU A 118 -5.34 13.16 -1.20
N GLN A 119 -4.37 12.95 -2.09
CA GLN A 119 -4.15 13.78 -3.27
C GLN A 119 -3.79 12.94 -4.50
N PRO A 120 -4.79 12.32 -5.16
CA PRO A 120 -4.55 11.38 -6.24
C PRO A 120 -3.85 12.06 -7.43
N GLY A 121 -2.76 11.43 -7.90
CA GLY A 121 -2.00 11.90 -9.05
C GLY A 121 -0.90 12.92 -8.74
N TYR A 122 -0.79 13.38 -7.49
CA TYR A 122 0.31 14.24 -7.06
C TYR A 122 1.39 13.41 -6.36
N VAL A 123 2.58 13.35 -6.94
CA VAL A 123 3.75 12.66 -6.38
C VAL A 123 4.87 13.68 -6.35
N ASP A 124 5.16 14.20 -5.16
CA ASP A 124 6.24 15.17 -4.98
C ASP A 124 7.58 14.61 -5.46
N GLU A 125 7.84 13.32 -5.26
CA GLU A 125 9.14 12.68 -5.52
C GLU A 125 8.94 11.31 -6.21
N PRO A 126 9.00 11.24 -7.56
CA PRO A 126 8.78 9.99 -8.28
C PRO A 126 9.98 9.03 -8.16
N MET A 127 9.71 7.80 -7.73
CA MET A 127 10.71 6.73 -7.62
C MET A 127 11.00 6.04 -8.97
N TYR A 128 10.01 5.97 -9.84
CA TYR A 128 10.10 5.33 -11.16
C TYR A 128 9.16 5.99 -12.18
N PHE A 129 9.41 5.73 -13.47
CA PHE A 129 8.64 6.32 -14.57
C PHE A 129 7.14 5.94 -14.50
N GLY A 130 6.26 6.95 -14.57
CA GLY A 130 4.81 6.73 -14.59
C GLY A 130 4.22 6.33 -13.23
N GLN A 131 4.91 6.57 -12.12
CA GLN A 131 4.41 6.30 -10.77
C GLN A 131 3.02 6.89 -10.52
N ALA A 132 2.81 8.16 -10.89
CA ALA A 132 1.51 8.83 -10.73
C ALA A 132 0.38 8.12 -11.50
N PHE A 133 0.67 7.60 -12.70
CA PHE A 133 -0.31 6.85 -13.49
C PHE A 133 -0.67 5.52 -12.83
N VAL A 134 0.33 4.73 -12.44
CA VAL A 134 0.14 3.43 -11.78
C VAL A 134 -0.61 3.59 -10.45
N GLN A 135 -0.21 4.58 -9.65
CA GLN A 135 -0.82 4.89 -8.36
C GLN A 135 -2.29 5.28 -8.51
N ASN A 136 -2.61 6.14 -9.48
CA ASN A 136 -3.97 6.56 -9.74
C ASN A 136 -4.84 5.40 -10.27
N LEU A 137 -4.28 4.57 -11.16
CA LEU A 137 -4.94 3.35 -11.65
C LEU A 137 -5.28 2.38 -10.51
N LEU A 138 -4.31 2.10 -9.63
CA LEU A 138 -4.54 1.23 -8.47
C LEU A 138 -5.62 1.80 -7.54
N LEU A 139 -5.62 3.11 -7.30
CA LEU A 139 -6.63 3.75 -6.46
C LEU A 139 -8.03 3.62 -7.06
N PHE A 140 -8.21 3.89 -8.36
CA PHE A 140 -9.50 3.72 -9.02
C PHE A 140 -9.98 2.27 -9.01
N CYS A 141 -9.08 1.32 -9.24
CA CYS A 141 -9.40 -0.11 -9.14
C CYS A 141 -9.82 -0.51 -7.73
N ALA A 142 -9.16 0.01 -6.69
CA ALA A 142 -9.49 -0.27 -5.30
C ALA A 142 -10.84 0.34 -4.90
N VAL A 143 -11.10 1.61 -5.24
CA VAL A 143 -12.39 2.25 -4.98
C VAL A 143 -13.52 1.54 -5.74
N GLY A 144 -13.28 1.14 -6.99
CA GLY A 144 -14.24 0.37 -7.79
C GLY A 144 -14.48 -1.05 -7.26
N SER A 145 -13.52 -1.66 -6.56
CA SER A 145 -13.66 -3.01 -6.01
C SER A 145 -14.63 -3.09 -4.81
N LEU A 146 -14.79 -2.01 -4.04
CA LEU A 146 -15.72 -1.94 -2.90
C LEU A 146 -17.20 -2.10 -3.30
N PRO A 147 -17.75 -1.32 -4.25
CA PRO A 147 -19.14 -1.49 -4.67
C PRO A 147 -19.35 -2.81 -5.42
N VAL A 148 -18.34 -3.34 -6.12
CA VAL A 148 -18.44 -4.64 -6.78
C VAL A 148 -18.58 -5.78 -5.77
N LEU A 149 -17.83 -5.73 -4.66
CA LEU A 149 -17.92 -6.73 -3.59
C LEU A 149 -19.24 -6.62 -2.80
N LEU A 150 -19.77 -5.39 -2.63
CA LEU A 150 -21.04 -5.16 -1.94
C LEU A 150 -22.26 -5.57 -2.78
N LEU A 151 -22.29 -5.23 -4.07
CA LEU A 151 -23.46 -5.41 -4.94
C LEU A 151 -23.42 -6.68 -5.79
N GLY A 152 -22.26 -7.29 -5.99
CA GLY A 152 -22.09 -8.44 -6.90
C GLY A 152 -22.96 -9.65 -6.53
N LYS A 153 -22.85 -10.11 -5.28
CA LYS A 153 -23.63 -11.25 -4.76
C LYS A 153 -25.15 -10.97 -4.66
N PRO A 154 -25.62 -9.89 -4.00
CA PRO A 154 -27.06 -9.66 -3.86
C PRO A 154 -27.74 -9.47 -5.23
N PHE A 155 -27.09 -8.80 -6.19
CA PHE A 155 -27.67 -8.60 -7.51
C PHE A 155 -27.84 -9.91 -8.30
N PHE A 156 -26.88 -10.83 -8.21
CA PHE A 156 -26.98 -12.14 -8.87
C PHE A 156 -28.02 -13.05 -8.22
N LEU A 157 -28.14 -13.03 -6.89
CA LEU A 157 -29.17 -13.77 -6.16
C LEU A 157 -30.58 -13.27 -6.51
N LYS A 158 -30.77 -11.94 -6.62
CA LYS A 158 -32.02 -11.34 -7.10
C LYS A 158 -32.38 -11.74 -8.54
N GLN A 159 -31.39 -12.05 -9.38
CA GLN A 159 -31.63 -12.48 -10.76
C GLN A 159 -31.87 -13.99 -10.89
N GLN A 160 -31.42 -14.79 -9.92
CA GLN A 160 -31.66 -16.24 -9.87
C GLN A 160 -32.90 -16.63 -9.06
N SER A 161 -33.49 -15.71 -8.29
CA SER A 161 -34.68 -15.92 -7.45
C SER A 161 -36.03 -16.00 -8.21
N HIS A 162 -36.02 -16.33 -9.50
CA HIS A 162 -37.17 -16.94 -10.18
C HIS A 162 -36.79 -18.38 -10.59
N PRO A 163 -36.75 -19.31 -9.63
CA PRO A 163 -37.93 -20.17 -9.44
C PRO A 163 -38.24 -20.48 -7.95
N PRO A 164 -39.50 -20.81 -7.60
CA PRO A 164 -39.88 -21.15 -6.23
C PRO A 164 -39.68 -22.64 -5.97
N ILE A 165 -38.83 -23.09 -5.03
CA ILE A 165 -38.83 -24.50 -4.57
C ILE A 165 -38.48 -24.64 -3.08
N THR A 166 -39.54 -24.76 -2.29
CA THR A 166 -39.83 -25.79 -1.25
C THR A 166 -38.69 -26.63 -0.63
N HIS A 167 -38.56 -26.50 0.70
CA HIS A 167 -38.15 -27.45 1.76
C HIS A 167 -37.16 -28.60 1.47
N HIS A 168 -36.10 -28.67 2.27
CA HIS A 168 -35.72 -29.91 2.94
C HIS A 168 -35.33 -29.66 4.40
N THR A 169 -36.10 -30.27 5.29
CA THR A 169 -35.94 -30.32 6.75
C THR A 169 -35.29 -31.65 7.14
N GLU A 170 -34.29 -31.61 8.01
CA GLU A 170 -33.88 -32.67 8.97
C GLU A 170 -33.24 -31.89 10.15
N GLU A 171 -33.66 -31.91 11.42
CA GLU A 171 -34.65 -32.67 12.19
C GLU A 171 -35.11 -31.83 13.43
N LEU A 172 -36.41 -31.90 13.78
CA LEU A 172 -37.03 -31.94 15.14
C LEU A 172 -38.47 -31.34 15.11
N PRO A 173 -39.55 -32.13 15.31
CA PRO A 173 -40.92 -31.63 15.32
C PRO A 173 -41.53 -31.58 16.73
N LEU A 174 -42.07 -30.42 17.17
CA LEU A 174 -43.10 -30.35 18.23
C LEU A 174 -43.84 -28.99 18.31
N TYR A 175 -45.17 -29.00 18.10
CA TYR A 175 -46.22 -27.97 18.40
C TYR A 175 -46.12 -26.61 17.67
N THR A 176 -47.14 -25.97 17.07
CA THR A 176 -48.62 -25.93 17.18
C THR A 176 -49.15 -25.23 15.92
N ASP A 177 -50.16 -25.76 15.24
CA ASP A 177 -51.59 -25.37 15.27
C ASP A 177 -51.99 -24.21 14.34
N ASP A 178 -53.19 -24.38 13.80
CA ASP A 178 -53.80 -23.82 12.59
C ASP A 178 -54.08 -22.29 12.63
N HIS A 179 -54.03 -21.69 11.43
CA HIS A 179 -54.68 -20.44 10.95
C HIS A 179 -53.71 -19.38 10.42
N ASN A 180 -53.74 -19.15 9.09
CA ASN A 180 -54.26 -17.90 8.49
C ASN A 180 -53.90 -17.82 6.99
N HIS A 181 -54.92 -17.67 6.13
CA HIS A 181 -54.75 -17.21 4.76
C HIS A 181 -54.48 -15.69 4.76
N GLY A 182 -53.38 -15.24 4.14
CA GLY A 182 -53.27 -13.83 3.73
C GLY A 182 -51.83 -13.32 3.55
N HIS A 183 -51.57 -12.80 2.36
CA HIS A 183 -50.42 -11.98 1.94
C HIS A 183 -49.06 -12.68 1.72
N GLY A 184 -48.96 -13.36 0.57
CA GLY A 184 -47.67 -13.54 -0.11
C GLY A 184 -47.28 -12.23 -0.81
N GLY A 185 -46.29 -11.54 -0.25
CA GLY A 185 -45.74 -10.29 -0.80
C GLY A 185 -44.50 -9.77 -0.06
N ASP A 186 -44.33 -10.12 1.22
CA ASP A 186 -43.29 -9.50 2.08
C ASP A 186 -42.13 -10.44 2.49
N GLU A 187 -42.19 -11.74 2.17
CA GLU A 187 -41.12 -12.69 2.53
C GLU A 187 -39.86 -12.54 1.66
N GLU A 188 -40.00 -12.15 0.38
CA GLU A 188 -38.85 -11.96 -0.51
C GLU A 188 -38.02 -10.69 -0.18
N GLU A 189 -38.66 -9.66 0.39
CA GLU A 189 -37.99 -8.39 0.71
C GLU A 189 -37.08 -8.50 1.94
N HIS A 190 -37.46 -9.34 2.92
CA HIS A 190 -36.70 -9.54 4.14
C HIS A 190 -35.43 -10.38 3.91
N ASP A 191 -35.52 -11.43 3.09
CA ASP A 191 -34.38 -12.31 2.75
C ASP A 191 -33.28 -11.55 1.97
N PHE A 192 -33.68 -10.69 1.02
CA PHE A 192 -32.76 -9.85 0.28
C PHE A 192 -32.04 -8.80 1.16
N SER A 193 -32.77 -8.21 2.12
CA SER A 193 -32.19 -7.26 3.07
C SER A 193 -31.16 -7.94 3.99
N GLU A 194 -31.42 -9.17 4.44
CA GLU A 194 -30.50 -9.93 5.28
C GLU A 194 -29.19 -10.25 4.54
N VAL A 195 -29.26 -10.65 3.27
CA VAL A 195 -28.09 -10.89 2.41
C VAL A 195 -27.25 -9.63 2.24
N ILE A 196 -27.87 -8.47 2.01
CA ILE A 196 -27.15 -7.19 1.90
C ILE A 196 -26.46 -6.82 3.21
N ILE A 197 -27.12 -7.00 4.35
CA ILE A 197 -26.54 -6.68 5.66
C ILE A 197 -25.32 -7.57 5.92
N HIS A 198 -25.44 -8.88 5.69
CA HIS A 198 -24.35 -9.83 5.89
C HIS A 198 -23.15 -9.50 4.97
N GLN A 199 -23.41 -9.26 3.68
CA GLN A 199 -22.37 -8.88 2.72
C GLN A 199 -21.73 -7.52 3.05
N GLY A 200 -22.51 -6.58 3.57
CA GLY A 200 -22.02 -5.28 4.03
C GLY A 200 -21.05 -5.40 5.20
N ILE A 201 -21.39 -6.22 6.19
CA ILE A 201 -20.51 -6.50 7.34
C ILE A 201 -19.21 -7.14 6.86
N GLU A 202 -19.27 -8.15 6.01
CA GLU A 202 -18.08 -8.82 5.47
C GLU A 202 -17.17 -7.83 4.70
N THR A 203 -17.76 -6.93 3.91
CA THR A 203 -17.01 -5.89 3.18
C THR A 203 -16.26 -4.96 4.14
N ILE A 204 -16.94 -4.52 5.21
CA ILE A 204 -16.37 -3.61 6.21
C ILE A 204 -15.29 -4.33 7.02
N GLU A 205 -15.56 -5.55 7.48
CA GLU A 205 -14.61 -6.38 8.21
C GLU A 205 -13.35 -6.64 7.37
N PHE A 206 -13.52 -6.98 6.10
CA PHE A 206 -12.39 -7.17 5.18
C PHE A 206 -11.58 -5.88 5.02
N THR A 207 -12.23 -4.76 4.73
CA THR A 207 -11.55 -3.48 4.45
C THR A 207 -10.80 -2.96 5.69
N LEU A 208 -11.48 -2.90 6.84
CA LEU A 208 -10.87 -2.44 8.09
C LEU A 208 -9.88 -3.46 8.65
N GLY A 209 -10.17 -4.76 8.51
CA GLY A 209 -9.30 -5.84 8.93
C GLY A 209 -7.99 -5.87 8.14
N MET A 210 -8.01 -5.61 6.84
CA MET A 210 -6.79 -5.51 6.02
C MET A 210 -5.89 -4.37 6.48
N VAL A 211 -6.45 -3.17 6.68
CA VAL A 211 -5.70 -2.00 7.18
C VAL A 211 -5.15 -2.28 8.58
N SER A 212 -6.01 -2.77 9.47
CA SER A 212 -5.69 -3.02 10.89
C SER A 212 -4.62 -4.10 11.06
N ASN A 213 -4.74 -5.22 10.35
CA ASN A 213 -3.75 -6.29 10.39
C ASN A 213 -2.40 -5.81 9.86
N THR A 214 -2.39 -5.04 8.76
CA THR A 214 -1.17 -4.46 8.21
C THR A 214 -0.49 -3.53 9.23
N ALA A 215 -1.24 -2.63 9.87
CA ALA A 215 -0.72 -1.73 10.90
C ALA A 215 -0.25 -2.49 12.16
N SER A 216 -0.93 -3.59 12.51
CA SER A 216 -0.62 -4.40 13.69
C SER A 216 0.76 -5.07 13.61
N TYR A 217 1.30 -5.30 12.41
CA TYR A 217 2.65 -5.83 12.24
C TYR A 217 3.75 -4.89 12.73
N LEU A 218 3.49 -3.59 12.89
CA LEU A 218 4.41 -2.64 13.53
C LEU A 218 4.79 -3.09 14.96
N ARG A 219 3.93 -3.87 15.62
CA ARG A 219 4.23 -4.47 16.93
C ARG A 219 5.50 -5.33 16.90
N LEU A 220 5.77 -6.06 15.81
CA LEU A 220 6.96 -6.89 15.71
C LEU A 220 8.23 -6.03 15.71
N TRP A 221 8.19 -4.90 15.00
CA TRP A 221 9.28 -3.92 15.01
C TRP A 221 9.48 -3.31 16.39
N ALA A 222 8.39 -2.88 17.05
CA ALA A 222 8.47 -2.29 18.40
C ALA A 222 9.03 -3.29 19.43
N LEU A 223 8.64 -4.57 19.34
CA LEU A 223 9.17 -5.63 20.19
C LEU A 223 10.67 -5.85 19.93
N SER A 224 11.10 -5.86 18.67
CA SER A 224 12.51 -5.99 18.29
C SER A 224 13.35 -4.82 18.81
N LEU A 225 12.82 -3.59 18.72
CA LEU A 225 13.49 -2.38 19.21
C LEU A 225 13.61 -2.40 20.74
N ALA A 226 12.52 -2.69 21.46
CA ALA A 226 12.54 -2.78 22.91
C ALA A 226 13.53 -3.85 23.41
N HIS A 227 13.61 -4.99 22.72
CA HIS A 227 14.56 -6.04 23.05
C HIS A 227 16.02 -5.58 22.86
N SER A 228 16.32 -4.85 21.78
CA SER A 228 17.65 -4.28 21.54
C SER A 228 18.04 -3.26 22.61
N GLU A 229 17.14 -2.34 22.95
CA GLU A 229 17.40 -1.29 23.95
C GLU A 229 17.58 -1.86 25.36
N LEU A 230 16.74 -2.82 25.75
CA LEU A 230 16.85 -3.47 27.06
C LEU A 230 18.16 -4.26 27.18
N ALA A 231 18.61 -4.91 26.11
CA ALA A 231 19.89 -5.61 26.09
C ALA A 231 21.07 -4.64 26.30
N THR A 232 21.05 -3.48 25.63
CA THR A 232 22.08 -2.43 25.80
C THR A 232 22.08 -1.89 27.23
N VAL A 233 20.93 -1.53 27.79
CA VAL A 233 20.84 -0.99 29.16
C VAL A 233 21.25 -2.02 30.20
N PHE A 234 20.86 -3.28 30.03
CA PHE A 234 21.29 -4.37 30.91
C PHE A 234 22.81 -4.56 30.89
N TRP A 235 23.41 -4.54 29.69
CA TRP A 235 24.85 -4.63 29.53
C TRP A 235 25.59 -3.48 30.21
N GLU A 236 25.14 -2.24 29.99
CA GLU A 236 25.74 -1.04 30.57
C GLU A 236 25.60 -0.96 32.10
N LYS A 237 24.41 -1.26 32.64
CA LYS A 237 24.09 -1.03 34.06
C LYS A 237 24.38 -2.21 34.97
N CYS A 238 24.24 -3.45 34.51
CA CYS A 238 24.54 -4.61 35.35
C CYS A 238 25.97 -5.08 35.14
N MET A 239 26.35 -5.30 33.88
CA MET A 239 27.53 -6.11 33.61
C MET A 239 28.82 -5.27 33.55
N LEU A 240 28.79 -4.10 32.91
CA LEU A 240 29.90 -3.14 32.91
C LEU A 240 30.21 -2.57 34.31
N GLU A 241 29.17 -2.27 35.09
CA GLU A 241 29.33 -1.76 36.46
C GLU A 241 29.96 -2.81 37.38
N THR A 242 29.53 -4.08 37.29
CA THR A 242 30.14 -5.18 38.06
C THR A 242 31.60 -5.42 37.69
N LEU A 243 31.94 -5.42 36.40
CA LEU A 243 33.33 -5.60 35.94
C LEU A 243 34.25 -4.47 36.40
N ASN A 244 33.76 -3.22 36.46
CA ASN A 244 34.55 -2.11 36.96
C ASN A 244 34.71 -2.14 38.49
N MET A 245 33.75 -2.70 39.23
CA MET A 245 33.82 -2.85 40.69
C MET A 245 34.91 -3.85 41.12
N ASP A 246 35.22 -4.86 40.31
CA ASP A 246 36.30 -5.83 40.55
C ASP A 246 37.70 -5.32 40.15
N SER A 247 37.80 -4.17 39.48
CA SER A 247 39.07 -3.58 39.01
C SER A 247 39.74 -2.61 40.00
N PHE A 248 39.27 -2.56 41.25
CA PHE A 248 39.84 -1.80 42.37
C PHE A 248 40.31 -2.70 43.52
#